data_AF-A0A0T6ALA6-F1
#
_entry.id   AF-A0A0T6ALA6-F1
#
_cell.length_a   1.000
_cell.length_b   1.000
_cell.length_c   1.000
_cell.angle_alpha   90.00
_cell.angle_beta   90.00
_cell.angle_gamma   90.00
#
_symmetry.space_group_name_H-M   'P 1'
#
loop_
_entity.id
_entity.type
_entity.pdbx_description
1 polymer ?
#
loop_
_entity_poly.entity_id
_entity_poly.type
_entity_poly.pdbx_seq_one_letter_code
_entity_poly.pdbx_strand_id
1 'polypeptide(L)' 'RVAAQIEASGEITVAQLRDTLGTSRKFALALLEYFDGIRLTRRVGDRRVLAAVRPPGG' A
#
# COMPACT_ATOMS: atom_id res chain seq x y z
N ARG A 1 -9.39 -3.41 3.49
CA ARG A 1 -8.88 -4.44 2.55
C ARG A 1 -7.43 -4.17 2.16
N VAL A 2 -7.07 -3.02 1.58
CA VAL A 2 -5.67 -2.71 1.22
C VAL A 2 -4.73 -2.64 2.42
N ALA A 3 -5.11 -1.94 3.50
CA ALA A 3 -4.31 -1.88 4.73
C ALA A 3 -4.03 -3.28 5.33
N ALA A 4 -5.08 -4.11 5.47
CA ALA A 4 -4.94 -5.50 5.93
C ALA A 4 -4.02 -6.35 5.04
N GLN A 5 -3.98 -6.08 3.73
CA GLN A 5 -3.10 -6.78 2.80
C GLN A 5 -1.64 -6.36 2.97
N ILE A 6 -1.39 -5.08 3.25
CA ILE A 6 -0.07 -4.56 3.60
C ILE A 6 0.34 -5.04 5.00
N GLU A 7 -0.58 -5.17 5.95
CA GLU A 7 -0.30 -5.76 7.28
C GLU A 7 0.09 -7.24 7.15
N ALA A 8 -0.61 -8.00 6.31
CA ALA A 8 -0.30 -9.42 6.11
C ALA A 8 1.00 -9.66 5.34
N SER A 9 1.34 -8.79 4.38
CA SER A 9 2.51 -8.97 3.49
C SER A 9 3.72 -8.10 3.89
N GLY A 10 3.53 -7.15 4.81
CA GLY A 10 4.51 -6.09 5.16
C GLY A 10 4.60 -4.95 4.14
N GLU A 11 4.20 -5.20 2.89
CA GLU A 11 4.40 -4.29 1.76
C GLU A 11 3.38 -4.54 0.64
N ILE A 12 3.26 -3.58 -0.27
CA ILE A 12 2.46 -3.72 -1.49
C ILE A 12 3.15 -3.07 -2.68
N THR A 13 3.11 -3.75 -3.83
CA THR A 13 3.51 -3.20 -5.13
C THR A 13 2.30 -2.61 -5.86
N VAL A 14 2.57 -1.76 -6.85
CA VAL A 14 1.52 -1.26 -7.77
C VAL A 14 0.79 -2.42 -8.47
N ALA A 15 1.51 -3.48 -8.83
CA ALA A 15 0.94 -4.65 -9.50
C ALA A 15 -0.02 -5.41 -8.58
N GLN A 16 0.39 -5.69 -7.33
CA GLN A 16 -0.47 -6.35 -6.35
C GLN A 16 -1.73 -5.50 -6.07
N LEU A 17 -1.59 -4.18 -5.91
CA LEU A 17 -2.75 -3.33 -5.69
C LEU A 17 -3.70 -3.34 -6.89
N ARG A 18 -3.16 -3.25 -8.11
CA ARG A 18 -3.93 -3.35 -9.36
C ARG A 18 -4.74 -4.64 -9.39
N ASP A 19 -4.09 -5.76 -9.10
CA ASP A 19 -4.70 -7.09 -9.17
C ASP A 19 -5.77 -7.27 -8.08
N THR A 20 -5.51 -6.81 -6.85
CA THR A 20 -6.51 -6.83 -5.76
C THR A 20 -7.75 -5.99 -6.10
N LEU A 21 -7.55 -4.80 -6.67
CA LEU A 21 -8.64 -3.87 -6.96
C LEU A 21 -9.29 -4.12 -8.32
N GLY A 22 -8.78 -5.05 -9.13
CA GLY A 22 -9.25 -5.29 -10.50
C GLY A 22 -9.25 -4.03 -11.36
N THR A 23 -8.29 -3.13 -11.14
CA THR A 23 -8.27 -1.80 -11.77
C THR A 23 -7.08 -1.64 -12.72
N SER A 24 -6.96 -0.48 -13.38
CA SER A 24 -5.81 -0.17 -14.23
C SER A 24 -4.62 0.34 -13.41
N ARG A 25 -3.41 0.25 -13.99
CA ARG A 25 -2.18 0.76 -13.36
C ARG A 25 -2.28 2.25 -13.00
N LYS A 26 -2.98 3.05 -13.81
CA LYS A 26 -3.18 4.49 -13.57
C LYS A 26 -3.94 4.73 -12.26
N PHE A 27 -5.02 4.00 -12.03
CA PHE A 27 -5.82 4.13 -10.82
C PHE A 27 -5.10 3.57 -9.59
N ALA A 28 -4.41 2.44 -9.73
CA ALA A 28 -3.59 1.89 -8.64
C ALA A 28 -2.48 2.88 -8.22
N LEU A 29 -1.80 3.51 -9.17
CA LEU A 29 -0.80 4.55 -8.88
C LEU A 29 -1.40 5.74 -8.16
N ALA A 30 -2.51 6.30 -8.66
CA ALA A 30 -3.17 7.45 -8.05
C ALA A 30 -3.60 7.17 -6.60
N LEU A 31 -4.13 5.97 -6.32
CA LEU A 31 -4.48 5.55 -4.96
C LEU A 31 -3.26 5.46 -4.04
N LEU A 32 -2.16 4.89 -4.53
CA LEU A 32 -0.93 4.78 -3.75
C LEU A 32 -0.29 6.14 -3.49
N GLU A 33 -0.32 7.05 -4.45
CA GLU A 33 0.12 8.44 -4.28
C GLU A 33 -0.75 9.17 -3.26
N TYR A 34 -2.07 8.96 -3.30
CA TYR A 34 -2.97 9.47 -2.28
C TYR A 34 -2.64 8.93 -0.89
N PHE A 35 -2.41 7.62 -0.74
CA PHE A 35 -2.01 7.00 0.52
C PHE A 35 -0.67 7.51 1.04
N ASP A 36 0.31 7.75 0.15
CA ASP A 36 1.58 8.37 0.51
C ASP A 36 1.36 9.83 0.99
N GLY A 37 0.49 10.58 0.32
CA GLY A 37 0.16 11.97 0.65
C GLY A 37 -0.50 12.13 2.02
N ILE A 38 -1.40 11.22 2.39
CA ILE A 38 -2.02 11.19 3.73
C ILE A 38 -1.16 10.47 4.79
N ARG A 39 0.07 10.06 4.45
CA ARG A 39 1.00 9.31 5.32
C ARG A 39 0.41 7.98 5.84
N LEU A 40 -0.43 7.32 5.05
CA LEU A 40 -0.86 5.95 5.31
C LEU A 40 0.21 4.95 4.88
N THR A 41 0.83 5.19 3.72
CA THR A 41 1.94 4.39 3.19
C THR A 41 3.21 5.22 3.03
N ARG A 42 4.35 4.54 2.92
CA ARG A 42 5.62 5.13 2.53
C ARG A 42 6.23 4.28 1.44
N ARG A 43 6.75 4.94 0.40
CA ARG A 43 7.50 4.27 -0.66
C ARG A 43 8.90 3.87 -0.19
N VAL A 44 9.25 2.61 -0.39
CA VAL A 44 10.58 2.03 -0.16
C VAL A 44 10.98 1.29 -1.43
N GLY A 45 11.80 1.94 -2.26
CA GLY A 45 12.13 1.47 -3.60
C GLY A 45 10.90 1.42 -4.51
N ASP A 46 10.57 0.23 -4.98
CA ASP A 46 9.46 -0.09 -5.89
C ASP A 46 8.20 -0.56 -5.15
N ARG A 47 8.27 -0.64 -3.81
CA ARG A 47 7.22 -1.14 -2.93
C ARG A 47 6.75 -0.05 -1.97
N ARG A 48 5.61 -0.28 -1.34
CA ARG A 48 5.03 0.61 -0.33
C ARG A 48 4.72 -0.15 0.95
N VAL A 49 5.15 0.40 2.06
CA VAL A 49 4.93 -0.13 3.41
C VAL A 49 3.97 0.78 4.17
N LEU A 50 3.31 0.28 5.20
CA LEU A 50 2.49 1.15 6.07
C LEU A 50 3.40 2.12 6.83
N ALA A 51 3.03 3.41 6.82
CA ALA A 51 3.78 4.45 7.50
C ALA A 51 3.49 4.49 9.02
N ALA A 52 2.35 3.92 9.44
CA ALA A 52 1.98 3.70 10.83
C ALA A 52 1.73 2.20 11.07
N VAL A 53 2.77 1.38 10.98
CA VAL A 53 2.71 0.06 11.60
C VAL A 53 2.74 0.30 13.11
N ARG A 54 1.59 0.16 13.80
CA ARG A 54 1.65 -0.24 15.21
C ARG A 54 2.24 -1.66 15.18
N PRO A 55 3.40 -1.91 15.82
CA PRO A 55 3.95 -3.25 15.83
C PRO A 55 2.92 -4.22 16.42
N PRO A 56 2.76 -5.43 15.87
CA PRO A 56 1.95 -6.46 16.50
C PRO A 56 2.64 -6.85 17.82
N GLY A 57 2.24 -6.23 18.92
CA GLY A 57 2.83 -6.47 20.24
C GLY A 57 2.78 -5.29 21.22
N GLY A 58 1.71 -4.50 21.22
CA GLY A 58 1.46 -3.48 22.24
C GLY A 58 0.13 -3.70 22.92
#